data_AF-A0A7L4QPX4-F1
#
_entry.id   AF-A0A7L4QPX4-F1
#
_cell.length_a   1.000
_cell.length_b   1.000
_cell.length_c   1.000
_cell.angle_alpha   90.00
_cell.angle_beta   90.00
_cell.angle_gamma   90.00
#
_symmetry.space_group_name_H-M   'P 1'
#
loop_
_entity.id
_entity.type
_entity.pdbx_description
1 polymer ?
#
loop_
_entity_poly.entity_id
_entity_poly.type
_entity_poly.pdbx_seq_one_letter_code
_entity_poly.pdbx_strand_id
1 'polypeptide(L)'
;MAETARMDDARRRYEFKKTLEKLQAKQGSGTELISLYVPPDKQIYDVTGQLRDEFGQCANIKSKQTRTNVQSAISSILSRLKYYKNPPENGMAIFCGTIQLGGDRSDLECTIIEPPEPLNLYMYRCSSNFELEPL
;
A
#
# COMPACT_ATOMS: atom_id res chain seq x y z
N MET A 1 -12.37 -17.92 -27.04
CA MET A 1 -11.23 -17.37 -26.25
C MET A 1 -11.40 -15.90 -25.85
N ALA A 2 -12.16 -15.06 -26.56
CA ALA A 2 -12.37 -13.64 -26.18
C ALA A 2 -13.35 -13.42 -25.00
N GLU A 3 -14.20 -14.39 -24.68
CA GLU A 3 -15.26 -14.26 -23.66
C GLU A 3 -14.74 -14.46 -22.23
N THR A 4 -13.75 -15.34 -22.04
CA THR A 4 -13.10 -15.59 -20.74
C THR A 4 -12.34 -14.36 -20.25
N ALA A 5 -11.57 -13.70 -21.13
CA ALA A 5 -10.81 -12.50 -20.80
C ALA A 5 -11.70 -11.33 -20.32
N ARG A 6 -12.90 -11.15 -20.90
CA ARG A 6 -13.84 -10.10 -20.47
C ARG A 6 -14.47 -10.38 -19.10
N MET A 7 -14.74 -11.65 -18.80
CA MET A 7 -15.34 -12.06 -17.53
C MET A 7 -14.33 -11.97 -16.38
N ASP A 8 -13.05 -12.26 -16.64
CA ASP A 8 -11.95 -12.05 -15.70
C ASP A 8 -11.69 -10.57 -15.44
N ASP A 9 -11.75 -9.71 -16.47
CA ASP A 9 -11.57 -8.26 -16.32
C ASP A 9 -12.68 -7.63 -15.45
N ALA A 10 -13.94 -8.01 -15.70
CA ALA A 10 -15.08 -7.55 -14.90
C ALA A 10 -14.99 -8.00 -13.44
N ARG A 11 -14.52 -9.23 -13.19
CA ARG A 11 -14.28 -9.74 -11.83
C ARG A 11 -13.14 -9.02 -11.13
N ARG A 12 -12.02 -8.78 -11.81
CA ARG A 12 -10.87 -8.04 -11.27
C ARG A 12 -11.27 -6.61 -10.90
N ARG A 13 -12.00 -5.90 -11.76
CA ARG A 13 -12.52 -4.56 -11.47
C ARG A 13 -13.45 -4.54 -10.27
N TYR A 14 -14.30 -5.56 -10.13
CA TYR A 14 -15.22 -5.66 -8.99
C TYR A 14 -14.48 -5.92 -7.67
N GLU A 15 -13.55 -6.86 -7.64
CA GLU A 15 -12.71 -7.15 -6.46
C GLU A 15 -11.85 -5.95 -6.08
N PHE A 16 -11.29 -5.27 -7.07
CA PHE A 16 -10.54 -4.04 -6.92
C PHE A 16 -11.38 -2.95 -6.26
N LYS A 17 -12.56 -2.63 -6.82
CA LYS A 17 -13.48 -1.63 -6.27
C LYS A 17 -13.91 -1.96 -4.85
N LYS A 18 -14.26 -3.21 -4.58
CA LYS A 18 -14.63 -3.68 -3.24
C LYS A 18 -13.49 -3.54 -2.24
N THR A 19 -12.25 -3.74 -2.69
CA THR A 19 -11.06 -3.57 -1.85
C THR A 19 -10.79 -2.09 -1.59
N LEU A 20 -10.95 -1.22 -2.59
CA LEU A 20 -10.88 0.23 -2.42
C LEU A 20 -11.92 0.74 -1.42
N GLU A 21 -13.18 0.29 -1.52
CA GLU A 21 -14.24 0.66 -0.58
C GLU A 21 -13.88 0.24 0.86
N LYS A 22 -13.31 -0.96 1.04
CA LYS A 22 -12.81 -1.42 2.35
C LYS A 22 -11.66 -0.57 2.87
N LEU A 23 -10.73 -0.17 2.00
CA LEU A 23 -9.61 0.68 2.38
C LEU A 23 -10.06 2.11 2.69
N GLN A 24 -11.03 2.63 1.96
CA GLN A 24 -11.62 3.96 2.21
C GLN A 24 -12.35 4.02 3.55
N ALA A 25 -13.02 2.92 3.93
CA ALA A 25 -13.68 2.80 5.22
C ALA A 25 -12.70 2.67 6.41
N LYS A 26 -11.43 2.35 6.15
CA LYS A 26 -10.41 2.23 7.19
C LYS A 26 -9.85 3.61 7.51
N GLN A 27 -10.00 4.03 8.76
CA GLN A 27 -9.37 5.22 9.30
C GLN A 27 -8.29 4.82 10.29
N GLY A 28 -7.10 5.40 10.14
CA GLY A 28 -6.04 5.27 11.14
C GLY A 28 -6.37 6.12 12.37
N SER A 29 -5.78 5.79 13.51
CA SER A 29 -5.89 6.60 14.74
C SER A 29 -5.05 7.90 14.68
N GLY A 30 -4.42 8.20 13.53
CA GLY A 30 -3.48 9.31 13.30
C GLY A 30 -2.82 9.23 11.91
N THR A 31 -1.68 9.92 11.71
CA THR A 31 -0.87 9.96 10.45
C THR A 31 0.05 8.74 10.31
N GLU A 32 -0.53 7.58 10.04
CA GLU A 32 0.19 6.29 10.13
C GLU A 32 -0.15 5.32 8.99
N LEU A 33 -0.84 5.79 7.94
CA LEU A 33 -1.22 5.00 6.78
C LEU A 33 -0.32 5.34 5.60
N ILE A 34 0.39 4.33 5.11
CA ILE A 34 1.29 4.42 3.96
C ILE A 34 0.55 3.94 2.71
N SER A 35 0.55 4.78 1.69
CA SER A 35 0.08 4.48 0.33
C SER A 35 1.28 4.53 -0.60
N LEU A 36 1.59 3.41 -1.23
CA LEU A 36 2.73 3.25 -2.12
C LEU A 36 2.26 2.69 -3.47
N TYR A 37 2.53 3.43 -4.53
CA TYR A 37 2.24 3.08 -5.91
C TYR A 37 3.55 2.83 -6.65
N VAL A 38 3.67 1.63 -7.21
CA VAL A 38 4.86 1.19 -7.93
C VAL A 38 4.45 0.91 -9.38
N PRO A 39 4.89 1.73 -10.35
CA PRO A 39 4.64 1.47 -11.76
C PRO A 39 5.44 0.25 -12.22
N PRO A 40 5.01 -0.43 -13.29
CA PRO A 40 5.67 -1.64 -13.80
C PRO A 40 7.11 -1.40 -14.27
N ASP A 41 7.46 -0.16 -14.62
CA ASP A 41 8.81 0.20 -15.06
C ASP A 41 9.81 0.34 -13.89
N LYS A 42 9.32 0.49 -12.65
CA LYS A 42 10.18 0.79 -11.50
C LYS A 42 10.69 -0.47 -10.81
N GLN A 43 12.01 -0.56 -10.65
CA GLN A 43 12.65 -1.70 -10.00
C GLN A 43 12.31 -1.79 -8.51
N ILE A 44 11.97 -3.00 -8.02
CA ILE A 44 11.68 -3.24 -6.60
C ILE A 44 12.89 -2.90 -5.71
N TYR A 45 14.11 -3.01 -6.23
CA TYR A 45 15.32 -2.63 -5.54
C TYR A 45 15.33 -1.14 -5.16
N ASP A 46 15.00 -0.25 -6.12
CA ASP A 46 14.96 1.19 -5.88
C ASP A 46 13.86 1.56 -4.88
N VAL A 47 12.68 0.92 -5.01
CA VAL A 47 11.58 1.09 -4.04
C VAL A 47 12.02 0.67 -2.64
N THR A 48 12.72 -0.47 -2.54
CA THR A 48 13.24 -1.00 -1.27
C THR A 48 14.29 -0.06 -0.66
N GLY A 49 15.18 0.51 -1.48
CA GLY A 49 16.17 1.49 -1.05
C GLY A 49 15.49 2.73 -0.45
N GLN A 50 14.57 3.33 -1.21
CA GLN A 50 13.81 4.49 -0.76
C GLN A 50 13.05 4.22 0.56
N LEU A 51 12.38 3.07 0.67
CA LEU A 51 11.67 2.71 1.92
C LEU A 51 12.60 2.57 3.13
N ARG A 52 13.86 2.14 2.94
CA ARG A 52 14.84 2.10 4.03
C ARG A 52 15.27 3.49 4.47
N ASP A 53 15.43 4.41 3.52
CA ASP A 53 15.74 5.81 3.83
C ASP A 53 14.58 6.46 4.59
N GLU A 54 13.34 6.21 4.16
CA GLU A 54 12.13 6.64 4.87
C GLU A 54 12.04 6.05 6.27
N PHE A 55 12.38 4.77 6.46
CA PHE A 55 12.44 4.13 7.77
C PHE A 55 13.42 4.85 8.71
N GLY A 56 14.58 5.27 8.20
CA GLY A 56 15.57 6.05 8.93
C GLY A 56 15.05 7.43 9.32
N GLN A 57 14.39 8.11 8.39
CA GLN A 57 13.79 9.44 8.63
C GLN A 57 12.68 9.41 9.68
N CYS A 58 11.93 8.30 9.77
CA CYS A 58 10.89 8.12 10.79
C CYS A 58 11.44 8.24 12.23
N ALA A 59 12.75 8.04 12.44
CA ALA A 59 13.38 8.22 13.75
C ALA A 59 13.16 9.63 14.34
N ASN A 60 12.98 10.64 13.48
CA ASN A 60 12.78 12.04 13.87
C ASN A 60 11.33 12.37 14.28
N ILE A 61 10.38 11.44 14.14
CA ILE A 61 8.99 11.65 14.57
C ILE A 61 8.96 11.78 16.10
N LYS A 62 8.39 12.89 16.59
CA LYS A 62 8.32 13.23 18.03
C LYS A 62 7.47 12.22 18.81
N SER A 63 6.30 11.87 18.29
CA SER A 63 5.39 10.89 18.90
C SER A 63 5.99 9.49 18.84
N LYS A 64 6.22 8.86 20.00
CA LYS A 64 6.74 7.48 20.07
C LYS A 64 5.80 6.50 19.38
N GLN A 65 4.49 6.65 19.61
CA GLN A 65 3.48 5.77 19.04
C GLN A 65 3.49 5.84 17.51
N THR A 66 3.45 7.05 16.96
CA THR A 66 3.46 7.30 15.51
C THR A 66 4.74 6.83 14.86
N ARG A 67 5.88 7.09 15.50
CA ARG A 67 7.17 6.56 15.03
C ARG A 67 7.14 5.04 14.92
N THR A 68 6.70 4.34 15.96
CA THR A 68 6.63 2.87 15.95
C THR A 68 5.65 2.37 14.88
N ASN A 69 4.48 2.98 14.75
CA ASN A 69 3.47 2.55 13.79
C ASN A 69 3.95 2.72 12.34
N VAL A 70 4.55 3.86 11.99
CA VAL A 70 5.10 4.09 10.64
C VAL A 70 6.29 3.15 10.37
N GLN A 71 7.19 2.96 11.33
CA GLN A 71 8.31 2.02 11.18
C GLN A 71 7.84 0.57 10.99
N SER A 72 6.83 0.14 11.74
CA SER A 72 6.22 -1.18 11.60
C SER A 72 5.55 -1.37 10.23
N ALA A 73 4.84 -0.34 9.73
CA ALA A 73 4.25 -0.35 8.40
C ALA A 73 5.31 -0.48 7.30
N ILE A 74 6.37 0.35 7.32
CA ILE A 74 7.48 0.27 6.36
C ILE A 74 8.15 -1.11 6.40
N SER A 75 8.43 -1.65 7.60
CA SER A 75 9.04 -2.97 7.78
C SER A 75 8.18 -4.09 7.19
N SER A 76 6.86 -3.97 7.34
CA SER A 76 5.89 -4.91 6.79
C SER A 76 5.77 -4.82 5.28
N ILE A 77 5.88 -3.62 4.69
CA ILE A 77 5.95 -3.43 3.24
C ILE A 77 7.24 -4.07 2.70
N LEU A 78 8.40 -3.74 3.30
CA LEU A 78 9.70 -4.28 2.92
C LEU A 78 9.72 -5.81 2.96
N SER A 79 9.12 -6.42 3.98
CA SER A 79 9.03 -7.89 4.10
C SER A 79 8.20 -8.50 2.97
N ARG A 80 7.13 -7.84 2.53
CA ARG A 80 6.30 -8.31 1.41
C ARG A 80 6.98 -8.09 0.06
N LEU A 81 7.67 -6.96 -0.13
CA LEU A 81 8.42 -6.67 -1.35
C LEU A 81 9.54 -7.68 -1.62
N LYS A 82 10.11 -8.33 -0.59
CA LYS A 82 11.11 -9.40 -0.77
C LYS A 82 10.62 -10.57 -1.62
N TYR A 83 9.31 -10.82 -1.68
CA TYR A 83 8.74 -11.89 -2.48
C TYR A 83 8.57 -11.50 -3.97
N TYR A 84 8.72 -10.21 -4.30
CA TYR A 84 8.61 -9.70 -5.65
C TYR A 84 10.02 -9.42 -6.22
N LYS A 85 10.40 -10.15 -7.27
CA LYS A 85 11.65 -9.85 -8.00
C LYS A 85 11.50 -8.59 -8.86
N ASN A 86 10.36 -8.48 -9.54
CA ASN A 86 9.96 -7.36 -10.39
C ASN A 86 8.52 -6.95 -10.03
N PRO A 87 8.11 -5.70 -10.27
CA PRO A 87 6.70 -5.34 -10.21
C PRO A 87 5.88 -6.14 -11.24
N PRO A 88 4.58 -6.35 -11.01
CA PRO A 88 3.68 -6.95 -11.99
C PRO A 88 3.56 -6.10 -13.25
N GLU A 89 2.96 -6.69 -14.30
CA GLU A 89 2.76 -6.06 -15.61
C GLU A 89 1.99 -4.72 -15.56
N ASN A 90 1.05 -4.58 -14.61
CA ASN A 90 0.30 -3.35 -14.37
C ASN A 90 0.86 -2.50 -13.22
N GLY A 91 1.97 -2.91 -12.61
CA GLY A 91 2.45 -2.34 -11.36
C GLY A 91 1.68 -2.86 -10.14
N MET A 92 1.88 -2.22 -9.00
CA MET A 92 1.20 -2.59 -7.75
C MET A 92 0.94 -1.35 -6.87
N ALA A 93 -0.16 -1.41 -6.13
CA ALA A 93 -0.47 -0.48 -5.05
C ALA A 93 -0.36 -1.23 -3.71
N ILE A 94 0.33 -0.63 -2.75
CA ILE A 94 0.54 -1.17 -1.42
C ILE A 94 0.01 -0.18 -0.41
N PHE A 95 -0.93 -0.64 0.40
CA PHE A 95 -1.52 0.12 1.49
C PHE A 95 -1.14 -0.57 2.78
N CYS A 96 -0.41 0.11 3.65
CA CYS A 96 -0.08 -0.45 4.95
C CYS A 96 -0.16 0.58 6.07
N GLY A 97 -0.72 0.18 7.20
CA GLY A 97 -0.73 1.02 8.38
C GLY A 97 -1.51 0.39 9.52
N THR A 98 -1.46 1.05 10.67
CA THR A 98 -2.18 0.61 11.86
C THR A 98 -3.62 1.11 11.80
N ILE A 99 -4.57 0.19 11.72
CA ILE A 99 -6.01 0.48 11.69
C ILE A 99 -6.65 0.19 13.05
N GLN A 100 -7.63 0.99 13.45
CA GLN A 100 -8.35 0.77 14.70
C GLN A 100 -9.54 -0.14 14.44
N LEU A 101 -9.56 -1.32 15.09
CA LEU A 101 -10.60 -2.33 14.91
C LEU A 101 -11.80 -2.11 15.84
N GLY A 102 -11.66 -1.24 16.84
CA GLY A 102 -12.68 -0.89 17.83
C GLY A 102 -12.17 -1.01 19.27
N GLY A 103 -12.60 -0.08 20.13
CA GLY A 103 -12.05 0.06 21.49
C GLY A 103 -10.55 0.36 21.47
N ASP A 104 -9.81 -0.16 22.45
CA ASP A 104 -8.34 -0.04 22.55
C ASP A 104 -7.56 -1.00 21.63
N ARG A 105 -8.21 -1.65 20.66
CA ARG A 105 -7.55 -2.60 19.76
C ARG A 105 -7.21 -1.96 18.41
N SER A 106 -5.94 -2.01 18.08
CA SER A 106 -5.40 -1.64 16.78
C SER A 106 -4.63 -2.80 16.17
N ASP A 107 -4.67 -2.94 14.85
CA ASP A 107 -3.94 -3.99 14.13
C ASP A 107 -3.17 -3.40 12.95
N LEU A 108 -1.99 -3.96 12.68
CA LEU A 108 -1.19 -3.57 11.53
C LEU A 108 -1.63 -4.35 10.31
N GLU A 109 -2.32 -3.68 9.41
CA GLU A 109 -2.79 -4.28 8.18
C GLU A 109 -1.97 -3.78 7.00
N CYS A 110 -1.54 -4.70 6.14
CA CYS A 110 -1.07 -4.32 4.81
C CYS A 110 -1.79 -5.11 3.73
N THR A 111 -2.29 -4.38 2.74
CA THR A 111 -2.96 -4.90 1.56
C THR A 111 -2.14 -4.54 0.32
N ILE A 112 -1.90 -5.53 -0.54
CA ILE A 112 -1.28 -5.33 -1.86
C ILE A 112 -2.36 -5.54 -2.89
N ILE A 113 -2.47 -4.61 -3.83
CA ILE A 113 -3.45 -4.63 -4.90
C ILE A 113 -2.71 -4.49 -6.22
N GLU A 114 -3.04 -5.37 -7.17
CA GLU A 114 -2.64 -5.21 -8.56
C GLU A 114 -3.78 -4.48 -9.29
N PRO A 115 -3.53 -3.27 -9.82
CA PRO A 115 -4.57 -2.55 -10.53
C PRO A 115 -4.88 -3.23 -11.88
N PRO A 116 -6.14 -3.17 -12.35
CA PRO A 116 -6.51 -3.72 -13.66
C PRO A 116 -5.86 -2.94 -14.81
N GLU A 117 -5.52 -1.68 -14.59
CA GLU A 117 -4.84 -0.80 -15.54
C GLU A 117 -3.43 -0.46 -15.03
N PRO A 118 -2.44 -0.29 -15.93
CA PRO A 118 -1.07 -0.02 -15.54
C PRO A 118 -0.92 1.34 -14.85
N LEU A 119 -0.18 1.35 -13.74
CA LEU A 119 0.17 2.59 -13.04
C LEU A 119 1.22 3.36 -13.84
N ASN A 120 0.92 4.63 -14.14
CA ASN A 120 1.83 5.52 -14.87
C ASN A 120 2.70 6.38 -13.95
N LEU A 121 2.45 6.36 -12.64
CA LEU A 121 3.16 7.19 -11.68
C LEU A 121 3.66 6.37 -10.50
N TYR A 122 4.80 6.79 -9.97
CA TYR A 122 5.30 6.36 -8.68
C TYR A 122 4.85 7.36 -7.61
N MET A 123 4.27 6.87 -6.53
CA MET A 123 3.84 7.70 -5.41
C MET A 123 4.13 6.98 -4.10
N TYR A 124 4.70 7.71 -3.15
CA TYR A 124 4.81 7.29 -1.76
C TYR A 124 4.23 8.40 -0.89
N ARG A 125 3.26 8.06 -0.06
CA ARG A 125 2.64 9.02 0.87
C ARG A 125 2.30 8.35 2.18
N CYS A 126 2.67 9.01 3.28
CA CYS A 126 2.21 8.68 4.62
C CYS A 126 1.18 9.74 5.03
N SER A 127 -0.04 9.33 5.39
CA SER A 127 -1.15 10.22 5.73
C SER A 127 -2.10 9.54 6.73
N SER A 128 -3.12 10.25 7.19
CA SER A 128 -4.12 9.68 8.10
C SER A 128 -5.14 8.77 7.40
N ASN A 129 -5.20 8.87 6.08
CA ASN A 129 -6.08 8.10 5.20
C ASN A 129 -5.22 7.47 4.10
N PHE A 130 -5.69 6.35 3.54
CA PHE A 130 -5.10 5.81 2.33
C PHE A 130 -5.44 6.70 1.14
N GLU A 131 -4.43 7.04 0.34
CA GLU A 131 -4.58 7.83 -0.87
C GLU A 131 -5.05 6.90 -1.97
N LEU A 132 -6.33 6.94 -2.29
CA LEU A 132 -6.94 6.08 -3.31
C LEU A 132 -7.15 6.79 -4.65
N GLU A 133 -6.84 8.08 -4.75
CA GLU A 133 -7.03 8.88 -5.98
C GLU A 133 -6.27 8.38 -7.22
N PRO A 134 -5.07 7.78 -7.11
CA PRO A 134 -4.35 7.25 -8.28
C PRO A 134 -4.95 5.98 -8.90
N LEU A 135 -6.07 5.46 -8.36
CA LEU A 135 -6.69 4.17 -8.67
C LEU A 135 -8.12 4.27 -9.21
#